data_AF-A0AAP0RXK3-F1
#
_entry.id   AF-A0AAP0RXK3-F1
#
_cell.length_a   1.000
_cell.length_b   1.000
_cell.length_c   1.000
_cell.angle_alpha   90.00
_cell.angle_beta   90.00
_cell.angle_gamma   90.00
#
_symmetry.space_group_name_H-M   'P 1'
#
loop_
_entity.id
_entity.type
_entity.pdbx_description
1 polymer ?
#
loop_
_entity_poly.entity_id
_entity_poly.type
_entity_poly.pdbx_seq_one_letter_code
_entity_poly.pdbx_strand_id
1 'polypeptide(L)'
;MPTLSRQAFFDPNGNNLPPAADVIGLYKKYGIGKIRLFGPNPATLEALRGSQIAVAIGIRNDDLPNLAASQEATNSWFTTNIEPYLKDVLFSHLFP
;
A
#
# COMPACT_ATOMS: atom_id res chain seq x y z
N MET A 1 19.96 -22.34 2.82
CA MET A 1 20.02 -20.87 2.69
C MET A 1 18.60 -20.33 2.76
N PRO A 2 18.17 -19.57 3.78
CA PRO A 2 16.82 -19.04 3.81
C PRO A 2 16.77 -17.64 3.20
N THR A 3 15.99 -17.48 2.14
CA THR A 3 15.58 -16.22 1.53
C THR A 3 14.70 -15.43 2.51
N LEU A 4 15.29 -14.46 3.20
CA LEU A 4 14.57 -13.50 4.03
C LEU A 4 13.86 -12.48 3.13
N SER A 5 12.55 -12.63 2.98
CA SER A 5 11.66 -11.62 2.38
C SER A 5 11.72 -10.34 3.23
N ARG A 6 12.58 -9.37 2.85
CA ARG A 6 12.69 -8.07 3.52
C ARG A 6 11.43 -7.24 3.25
N GLN A 7 10.50 -7.23 4.21
CA GLN A 7 9.43 -6.23 4.28
C GLN A 7 9.96 -4.98 4.99
N ALA A 8 9.68 -3.81 4.44
CA ALA A 8 10.00 -2.52 5.04
C ALA A 8 8.69 -1.76 5.35
N PHE A 9 8.62 -1.17 6.54
CA PHE A 9 7.46 -0.48 7.09
C PHE A 9 7.56 1.04 6.81
N PHE A 10 6.46 1.68 6.45
CA PHE A 10 6.37 3.14 6.23
C PHE A 10 5.40 3.74 7.25
N ASP A 11 5.91 4.62 8.14
CA ASP A 11 5.15 5.28 9.21
C ASP A 11 4.91 6.78 8.89
N PRO A 12 3.76 7.18 8.35
CA PRO A 12 3.52 8.56 7.89
C PRO A 12 3.52 9.65 8.98
N ASN A 13 3.67 9.29 10.27
CA ASN A 13 3.72 10.22 11.41
C ASN A 13 5.15 10.45 11.96
N GLY A 14 6.18 9.87 11.34
CA GLY A 14 7.57 10.13 11.71
C GLY A 14 8.08 11.42 11.05
N ASN A 15 8.38 12.45 11.85
CA ASN A 15 8.94 13.75 11.43
C ASN A 15 10.30 13.67 10.69
N ASN A 16 10.77 12.49 10.30
CA ASN A 16 12.07 12.29 9.68
C ASN A 16 12.11 11.11 8.69
N LEU A 17 10.96 10.71 8.13
CA LEU A 17 10.96 9.72 7.06
C LEU A 17 11.31 10.36 5.71
N PRO A 18 12.08 9.66 4.86
CA PRO A 18 12.27 10.11 3.48
C PRO A 18 10.91 10.17 2.77
N PRO A 19 10.74 11.08 1.80
CA PRO A 19 9.60 11.07 0.88
C PRO A 19 9.34 9.66 0.33
N ALA A 20 8.06 9.31 0.12
CA ALA A 20 7.68 7.97 -0.34
C ALA A 20 8.40 7.55 -1.63
N ALA A 21 8.66 8.50 -2.53
CA ALA A 21 9.45 8.28 -3.75
C ALA A 21 10.89 7.84 -3.48
N ASP A 22 11.56 8.44 -2.48
CA ASP A 22 12.93 8.07 -2.10
C ASP A 22 12.98 6.67 -1.53
N VAL A 23 11.99 6.32 -0.68
CA VAL A 23 11.84 4.98 -0.11
C VAL A 23 11.63 3.95 -1.22
N ILE A 24 10.80 4.24 -2.22
CA ILE A 24 10.55 3.36 -3.37
C ILE A 24 11.80 3.23 -4.26
N GLY A 25 12.55 4.32 -4.44
CA GLY A 25 13.86 4.31 -5.09
C GLY A 25 14.84 3.37 -4.38
N LEU A 26 14.88 3.39 -3.05
CA LEU A 26 15.67 2.46 -2.25
C LEU A 26 15.19 1.02 -2.42
N TYR A 27 13.88 0.77 -2.43
CA TYR A 27 13.33 -0.57 -2.64
C TYR A 27 13.76 -1.14 -3.99
N LYS A 28 13.66 -0.36 -5.07
CA LYS A 28 14.17 -0.75 -6.40
C LYS A 28 15.67 -1.04 -6.36
N LYS A 29 16.47 -0.14 -5.77
CA LYS A 29 17.92 -0.30 -5.66
C LYS A 29 18.34 -1.59 -4.95
N TYR A 30 17.57 -2.03 -3.95
CA TYR A 30 17.85 -3.23 -3.17
C TYR A 30 17.04 -4.46 -3.60
N GLY A 31 16.34 -4.40 -4.74
CA GLY A 31 15.59 -5.55 -5.27
C GLY A 31 14.37 -5.96 -4.44
N ILE A 32 13.81 -5.05 -3.65
CA ILE A 32 12.58 -5.28 -2.89
C ILE A 32 11.39 -5.17 -3.84
N GLY A 33 10.82 -6.32 -4.20
CA GLY A 33 9.69 -6.42 -5.14
C GLY A 33 8.31 -6.44 -4.50
N LYS A 34 8.21 -6.46 -3.15
CA LYS A 34 6.91 -6.49 -2.45
C LYS A 34 6.94 -5.70 -1.15
N ILE A 35 5.89 -4.93 -0.89
CA ILE A 35 5.72 -4.14 0.32
C ILE A 35 4.31 -4.30 0.91
N ARG A 36 4.15 -3.90 2.17
CA ARG A 36 2.89 -3.94 2.91
C ARG A 36 2.58 -2.54 3.45
N LEU A 37 1.40 -2.02 3.17
CA LEU A 37 0.86 -0.80 3.77
C LEU A 37 -0.26 -1.19 4.72
N PHE A 38 -0.32 -0.62 5.93
CA PHE A 38 -1.37 -0.89 6.92
C PHE A 38 -2.66 -0.08 6.71
N GLY A 39 -2.78 0.56 5.56
CA GLY A 39 -3.90 1.39 5.18
C GLY A 39 -3.66 2.02 3.80
N PRO A 40 -4.71 2.52 3.15
CA PRO A 40 -4.54 3.38 1.99
C PRO A 40 -3.71 4.62 2.36
N ASN A 41 -2.68 4.90 1.58
CA ASN A 41 -1.87 6.11 1.69
C ASN A 41 -1.69 6.70 0.29
N PRO A 42 -2.40 7.78 -0.05
CA PRO A 42 -2.33 8.38 -1.39
C PRO A 42 -0.91 8.75 -1.82
N ALA A 43 -0.10 9.34 -0.94
CA ALA A 43 1.26 9.75 -1.28
C ALA A 43 2.17 8.54 -1.61
N THR A 44 2.02 7.45 -0.87
CA THR A 44 2.76 6.21 -1.17
C THR A 44 2.25 5.54 -2.44
N LEU A 45 0.92 5.48 -2.64
CA LEU A 45 0.32 4.88 -3.84
C LEU A 45 0.68 5.65 -5.12
N GLU A 46 0.70 6.98 -5.06
CA GLU A 46 1.18 7.83 -6.15
C GLU A 46 2.65 7.53 -6.50
N ALA A 47 3.50 7.41 -5.48
CA ALA A 47 4.92 7.12 -5.70
C ALA A 47 5.16 5.67 -6.20
N LEU A 48 4.22 4.75 -6.00
CA LEU A 48 4.30 3.36 -6.48
C LEU A 48 3.91 3.19 -7.95
N ARG A 49 3.27 4.19 -8.57
CA ARG A 49 2.87 4.13 -9.99
C ARG A 49 4.07 3.80 -10.88
N GLY A 50 3.93 2.76 -11.71
CA GLY A 50 4.99 2.30 -12.61
C GLY A 50 6.23 1.71 -11.91
N SER A 51 6.20 1.50 -10.59
CA SER A 51 7.34 0.95 -9.86
C SER A 51 7.54 -0.55 -10.06
N GLN A 52 6.48 -1.27 -10.46
CA GLN A 52 6.40 -2.74 -10.51
C GLN A 52 6.61 -3.42 -9.14
N ILE A 53 6.61 -2.68 -8.04
CA ILE A 53 6.62 -3.24 -6.69
C ILE A 53 5.20 -3.68 -6.34
N ALA A 54 5.04 -4.94 -5.96
CA ALA A 54 3.77 -5.47 -5.51
C ALA A 54 3.40 -4.90 -4.13
N VAL A 55 2.17 -4.42 -3.97
CA VAL A 55 1.69 -3.86 -2.70
C VAL A 55 0.58 -4.73 -2.11
N ALA A 56 0.66 -4.97 -0.81
CA ALA A 56 -0.46 -5.48 -0.01
C ALA A 56 -1.03 -4.33 0.82
N ILE A 57 -2.34 -4.15 0.83
CA ILE A 57 -3.01 -3.05 1.54
C ILE A 57 -3.83 -3.58 2.70
N GLY A 58 -3.61 -3.01 3.88
CA GLY A 58 -4.42 -3.24 5.06
C GLY A 58 -5.70 -2.43 5.01
N ILE A 59 -6.79 -3.01 5.48
CA ILE A 59 -8.00 -2.29 5.80
C ILE A 59 -7.83 -1.76 7.22
N ARG A 60 -8.12 -0.47 7.44
CA ARG A 60 -7.98 0.11 8.79
C ARG A 60 -9.07 -0.48 9.69
N ASN A 61 -8.74 -0.72 10.96
CA ASN A 61 -9.72 -1.23 11.93
C ASN A 61 -10.99 -0.37 12.00
N ASP A 62 -10.85 0.94 11.84
CA ASP A 62 -11.97 1.89 11.85
C ASP A 62 -12.87 1.77 10.62
N ASP A 63 -12.35 1.27 9.49
CA ASP A 63 -13.12 1.05 8.27
C ASP A 63 -13.91 -0.27 8.33
N LEU A 64 -13.41 -1.28 9.07
CA LEU A 64 -13.97 -2.64 9.08
C LEU A 64 -15.47 -2.70 9.41
N PRO A 65 -16.00 -2.01 10.44
CA PRO A 65 -17.43 -2.07 10.75
C PRO A 65 -18.30 -1.53 9.60
N ASN A 66 -17.87 -0.45 8.95
CA ASN A 66 -18.61 0.16 7.86
C ASN A 66 -18.59 -0.70 6.59
N LEU A 67 -17.44 -1.30 6.29
CA LEU A 67 -17.30 -2.23 5.17
C LEU A 67 -18.13 -3.50 5.36
N ALA A 68 -18.21 -4.01 6.59
CA ALA A 68 -19.05 -5.15 6.94
C ALA A 68 -20.56 -4.83 6.89
N ALA A 69 -20.93 -3.55 6.93
CA ALA A 69 -22.34 -3.14 6.97
C ALA A 69 -23.05 -3.25 5.61
N SER A 70 -22.34 -3.06 4.48
CA SER A 70 -22.96 -3.13 3.16
C SER A 70 -21.95 -3.27 2.00
N GLN A 71 -22.43 -3.82 0.88
CA GLN A 71 -21.66 -3.88 -0.36
C GLN A 71 -21.42 -2.47 -0.93
N GLU A 72 -22.38 -1.57 -0.77
CA GLU A 72 -22.27 -0.17 -1.20
C GLU A 72 -21.13 0.55 -0.47
N ALA A 73 -21.00 0.36 0.84
CA ALA A 73 -19.88 0.91 1.62
C ALA A 73 -18.52 0.34 1.14
N THR A 74 -18.48 -0.96 0.82
CA THR A 74 -17.29 -1.60 0.26
C THR A 74 -16.91 -1.02 -1.12
N ASN A 75 -17.89 -0.85 -2.00
CA ASN A 75 -17.68 -0.27 -3.33
C ASN A 75 -17.16 1.17 -3.23
N SER A 76 -17.74 1.98 -2.33
CA SER A 76 -17.32 3.36 -2.11
C SER A 76 -15.88 3.44 -1.61
N TRP A 77 -15.52 2.60 -0.63
CA TRP A 77 -14.15 2.53 -0.13
C TRP A 77 -13.16 2.09 -1.22
N PHE A 78 -13.51 1.09 -2.03
CA PHE A 78 -12.66 0.62 -3.13
C PHE A 78 -12.45 1.70 -4.19
N THR A 79 -13.53 2.34 -4.63
CA THR A 79 -13.53 3.44 -5.62
C THR A 79 -12.65 4.60 -5.17
N THR A 80 -12.62 4.85 -3.85
CA THR A 80 -11.84 5.95 -3.26
C THR A 80 -10.37 5.58 -3.10
N ASN A 81 -10.07 4.37 -2.61
CA ASN A 81 -8.75 4.04 -2.10
C ASN A 81 -7.90 3.19 -3.06
N ILE A 82 -8.52 2.42 -3.95
CA ILE A 82 -7.84 1.42 -4.78
C ILE A 82 -8.00 1.73 -6.27
N GLU A 83 -9.22 1.97 -6.73
CA GLU A 83 -9.55 2.17 -8.15
C GLU A 83 -8.66 3.22 -8.86
N PRO A 84 -8.33 4.39 -8.25
CA PRO A 84 -7.51 5.41 -8.91
C PRO A 84 -6.09 4.97 -9.28
N TYR A 85 -5.64 3.83 -8.75
CA TYR A 85 -4.28 3.32 -8.83
C TYR A 85 -4.17 1.99 -9.58
N LEU A 86 -5.29 1.36 -9.96
CA LEU A 86 -5.30 0.01 -10.55
C LEU A 86 -4.52 -0.10 -11.88
N LYS A 87 -4.38 1.01 -12.60
CA LYS A 87 -3.72 1.03 -13.91
C LYS A 87 -2.20 0.85 -13.81
N ASP A 88 -1.59 1.34 -12.75
CA ASP A 88 -0.14 1.54 -12.66
C ASP A 88 0.47 1.13 -11.31
N VAL A 89 -0.34 0.76 -10.32
CA VAL A 89 0.11 0.14 -9.07
C VAL A 89 -0.21 -1.35 -9.08
N LEU A 90 0.77 -2.18 -8.75
CA LEU A 90 0.62 -3.63 -8.71
C LEU A 90 0.06 -4.08 -7.36
N PHE A 91 -1.26 -4.17 -7.23
CA PHE A 91 -1.90 -4.71 -6.04
C PHE A 91 -1.81 -6.24 -5.99
N SER A 92 -1.43 -6.78 -4.83
CA SER A 92 -1.33 -8.23 -4.61
C SER A 92 -2.52 -8.80 -3.85
N HIS A 93 -2.92 -8.18 -2.74
CA HIS A 93 -4.09 -8.56 -1.94
C HIS A 93 -4.43 -7.48 -0.92
N LEU A 94 -5.66 -7.53 -0.41
CA LEU A 94 -6.12 -6.78 0.76
C LEU A 94 -6.09 -7.69 1.99
N PHE A 95 -5.81 -7.12 3.17
CA PHE A 95 -5.88 -7.85 4.44
C PHE A 95 -6.63 -7.02 5.51
N PRO A 96 -7.41 -7.66 6.38
CA PRO A 96 -8.00 -7.00 7.55
C PRO A 96 -6.95 -6.70 8.62
#